data_AF-A0A0F9B0Z3-F1
#
_entry.id   AF-A0A0F9B0Z3-F1
#
_cell.length_a   1.000
_cell.length_b   1.000
_cell.length_c   1.000
_cell.angle_alpha   90.00
_cell.angle_beta   90.00
_cell.angle_gamma   90.00
#
_symmetry.space_group_name_H-M   'P 1'
#
loop_
_entity.id
_entity.type
_entity.pdbx_description
1 polymer ?
#
loop_
_entity_poly.entity_id
_entity_poly.type
_entity_poly.pdbx_seq_one_letter_code
_entity_poly.pdbx_strand_id
1 'polypeptide(L)'
;MARYERLLKWLLRATGVACCLALPAVVMPRSWMDIGHQWLGMGPLPEGAIVEYLARSLSALYAFFGGLCLLVSFDIHRHSVTITFIGITHLVFAGVLLGIDLTAGLPWYWTAPEVSSAVLFGLAVLALQYKTTPRP
;
A
#
# COMPACT_ATOMS: atom_id res chain seq x y z
N MET A 1 10.95 -24.11 -4.28
CA MET A 1 10.68 -23.18 -5.39
C MET A 1 9.18 -22.98 -5.63
N ALA A 2 8.43 -23.98 -6.12
CA ALA A 2 7.02 -23.80 -6.53
C ALA A 2 6.06 -23.24 -5.47
N ARG A 3 6.24 -23.57 -4.18
CA ARG A 3 5.42 -23.03 -3.08
C ARG A 3 5.67 -21.52 -2.87
N TYR A 4 6.91 -21.09 -2.81
CA TYR A 4 7.26 -19.68 -2.56
C TYR A 4 6.84 -18.79 -3.71
N GLU A 5 6.99 -19.27 -4.95
CA GLU A 5 6.48 -18.60 -6.14
C GLU A 5 4.96 -18.43 -6.06
N ARG A 6 4.22 -19.49 -5.71
CA ARG A 6 2.77 -19.42 -5.55
C ARG A 6 2.36 -18.44 -4.45
N LEU A 7 3.07 -18.43 -3.32
CA LEU A 7 2.82 -17.48 -2.23
C LEU A 7 3.10 -16.04 -2.64
N LEU A 8 4.20 -15.79 -3.37
CA LEU A 8 4.54 -14.44 -3.85
C LEU A 8 3.49 -13.93 -4.85
N LYS A 9 3.07 -14.77 -5.81
CA LYS A 9 1.98 -14.44 -6.74
C LYS A 9 0.69 -14.11 -6.00
N TRP A 10 0.33 -14.92 -5.01
CA TRP A 10 -0.87 -14.66 -4.20
C TRP A 10 -0.77 -13.38 -3.39
N LEU A 11 0.38 -13.12 -2.75
CA LEU A 11 0.62 -11.88 -2.01
C LEU A 11 0.45 -10.65 -2.91
N LEU A 12 1.11 -10.64 -4.07
CA LEU A 12 1.00 -9.56 -5.05
C LEU A 12 -0.43 -9.37 -5.56
N ARG A 13 -1.17 -10.46 -5.81
CA ARG A 13 -2.57 -10.39 -6.27
C ARG A 13 -3.51 -9.90 -5.19
N ALA A 14 -3.38 -10.42 -3.97
CA ALA A 14 -4.21 -10.03 -2.85
C ALA A 14 -4.02 -8.54 -2.55
N THR A 15 -2.78 -8.08 -2.46
CA THR A 15 -2.46 -6.65 -2.30
C THR A 15 -2.96 -5.85 -3.50
N GLY A 16 -2.73 -6.33 -4.72
CA GLY A 16 -3.16 -5.66 -5.94
C GLY A 16 -4.67 -5.43 -5.99
N VAL A 17 -5.47 -6.47 -5.74
CA VAL A 17 -6.93 -6.39 -5.64
C VAL A 17 -7.34 -5.44 -4.52
N ALA A 18 -6.77 -5.58 -3.32
CA ALA A 18 -7.09 -4.74 -2.17
C ALA A 18 -6.84 -3.25 -2.46
N CYS A 19 -5.70 -2.91 -3.08
CA CYS A 19 -5.39 -1.54 -3.48
C CYS A 19 -6.32 -1.02 -4.59
N CYS A 20 -6.73 -1.87 -5.54
CA CYS A 20 -7.69 -1.48 -6.57
C CYS A 20 -9.10 -1.21 -6.01
N LEU A 21 -9.45 -1.71 -4.82
CA LEU A 21 -10.68 -1.33 -4.12
C LEU A 21 -10.69 0.14 -3.67
N ALA A 22 -9.58 0.88 -3.80
CA ALA A 22 -9.55 2.32 -3.62
C ALA A 22 -10.15 3.08 -4.82
N LEU A 23 -10.38 2.46 -5.99
CA LEU A 23 -10.94 3.15 -7.16
C LEU A 23 -12.28 3.85 -6.89
N PRO A 24 -13.27 3.22 -6.22
CA PRO A 24 -14.53 3.90 -5.88
C PRO A 24 -14.31 5.13 -4.97
N ALA A 25 -13.28 5.12 -4.13
CA ALA A 25 -12.95 6.24 -3.24
C ALA A 25 -12.48 7.50 -4.01
N VAL A 26 -12.09 7.37 -5.28
CA VAL A 26 -11.77 8.52 -6.15
C VAL A 26 -12.99 9.41 -6.38
N VAL A 27 -14.18 8.82 -6.48
CA VAL A 27 -15.43 9.54 -6.80
C VAL A 27 -16.39 9.60 -5.62
N MET A 28 -15.97 9.14 -4.44
CA MET A 28 -16.86 9.12 -3.28
C MET A 28 -17.22 10.55 -2.80
N PRO A 29 -18.43 10.73 -2.24
CA PRO A 29 -18.84 12.01 -1.68
C PRO A 29 -17.95 12.44 -0.50
N ARG A 30 -17.75 13.75 -0.33
CA ARG A 30 -17.04 14.31 0.84
C ARG A 30 -17.64 13.87 2.17
N SER A 31 -18.97 13.70 2.22
CA SER A 31 -19.66 13.23 3.42
C SER A 31 -19.19 11.85 3.89
N TRP A 32 -18.78 10.95 2.99
CA TRP A 32 -18.26 9.64 3.37
C TRP A 32 -16.89 9.75 4.03
N MET A 33 -16.02 10.62 3.51
CA MET A 33 -14.73 10.95 4.12
C MET A 33 -14.90 11.55 5.51
N ASP A 34 -15.85 12.47 5.65
CA ASP A 34 -16.15 13.14 6.91
C ASP A 34 -16.69 12.17 7.97
N ILE A 35 -17.62 11.27 7.59
CA ILE A 35 -18.08 10.19 8.47
C ILE A 35 -16.91 9.33 8.94
N GLY A 36 -16.00 8.96 8.03
CA GLY A 36 -14.81 8.16 8.38
C GLY A 36 -13.88 8.89 9.36
N HIS A 37 -13.57 10.16 9.09
CA HIS A 37 -12.71 10.99 9.94
C HIS A 37 -13.30 11.17 11.35
N GLN A 38 -14.61 11.37 11.46
CA GLN A 38 -15.31 11.45 12.74
C GLN A 38 -15.35 10.10 13.47
N TRP A 39 -15.61 9.01 12.75
CA TRP A 39 -15.62 7.65 13.32
C TRP A 39 -14.26 7.23 13.88
N LEU A 40 -13.18 7.68 13.25
CA LEU A 40 -11.80 7.51 13.71
C LEU A 40 -11.43 8.44 14.88
N GLY A 41 -12.33 9.31 15.33
CA GLY A 41 -12.08 10.25 16.43
C GLY A 41 -11.17 11.42 16.05
N MET A 42 -11.01 11.70 14.75
CA MET A 42 -10.16 12.80 14.25
C MET A 42 -10.92 14.13 14.12
N GLY A 43 -12.22 14.14 14.42
CA GLY A 43 -13.09 15.33 14.34
C GLY A 43 -13.70 15.54 12.95
N PRO A 44 -14.20 16.74 12.62
CA PRO A 44 -14.72 17.04 11.29
C PRO A 44 -13.58 17.07 10.26
N LEU A 45 -13.86 16.59 9.05
CA LEU A 45 -12.90 16.63 7.95
C LEU A 45 -12.55 18.09 7.61
N PRO A 46 -11.26 18.47 7.60
CA PRO A 46 -10.86 19.84 7.30
C PRO A 46 -11.39 20.33 5.96
N GLU A 47 -11.73 21.62 5.90
CA GLU A 47 -12.26 22.24 4.69
C GLU A 47 -11.14 22.64 3.73
N GLY A 48 -11.42 22.58 2.42
CA GLY A 48 -10.54 23.10 1.39
C GLY A 48 -10.25 22.10 0.28
N ALA A 49 -10.01 22.64 -0.92
CA ALA A 49 -9.80 21.84 -2.13
C ALA A 49 -8.62 20.86 -2.01
N ILE A 50 -7.59 21.20 -1.21
CA ILE A 50 -6.40 20.37 -1.06
C ILE A 50 -6.70 19.03 -0.35
N VAL A 51 -7.60 19.01 0.63
CA VAL A 51 -7.94 17.78 1.39
C VAL A 51 -8.60 16.76 0.47
N GLU A 52 -9.59 17.24 -0.27
CA GLU A 52 -10.33 16.47 -1.26
C GLU A 52 -9.44 16.02 -2.43
N TYR A 53 -8.53 16.88 -2.89
CA TYR A 53 -7.55 16.52 -3.92
C TYR A 53 -6.59 15.42 -3.42
N LEU A 54 -6.03 15.55 -2.22
CA LEU A 54 -5.09 14.59 -1.66
C LEU A 54 -5.75 13.24 -1.42
N ALA A 55 -6.95 13.20 -0.83
CA ALA A 55 -7.67 11.95 -0.58
C ALA A 55 -7.98 11.19 -1.89
N ARG A 56 -8.41 11.90 -2.95
CA ARG A 56 -8.74 11.28 -4.24
C ARG A 56 -7.51 10.89 -5.03
N SER A 57 -6.49 11.73 -5.08
CA SER A 57 -5.24 11.42 -5.77
C SER A 57 -4.49 10.27 -5.08
N LEU A 58 -4.52 10.19 -3.75
CA LEU A 58 -4.00 9.05 -3.00
C LEU A 58 -4.76 7.75 -3.33
N SER A 59 -6.09 7.82 -3.39
CA SER A 59 -6.91 6.67 -3.80
C SER A 59 -6.58 6.19 -5.23
N ALA A 60 -6.37 7.13 -6.16
CA ALA A 60 -5.94 6.81 -7.52
C ALA A 60 -4.52 6.22 -7.54
N LEU A 61 -3.61 6.71 -6.69
CA LEU A 61 -2.26 6.16 -6.56
C LEU A 61 -2.27 4.73 -6.02
N TYR A 62 -3.11 4.43 -5.03
CA TYR A 62 -3.31 3.05 -4.57
C TYR A 62 -3.84 2.17 -5.69
N ALA A 63 -4.82 2.62 -6.46
CA ALA A 63 -5.34 1.85 -7.58
C ALA A 63 -4.27 1.59 -8.66
N PHE A 64 -3.46 2.60 -8.99
CA PHE A 64 -2.32 2.47 -9.90
C PHE A 64 -1.30 1.45 -9.39
N PHE A 65 -0.90 1.57 -8.12
CA PHE A 65 0.01 0.62 -7.48
C PHE A 65 -0.58 -0.80 -7.45
N GLY A 66 -1.88 -0.92 -7.18
CA GLY A 66 -2.60 -2.18 -7.22
C GLY A 66 -2.55 -2.84 -8.59
N GLY A 67 -2.76 -2.05 -9.65
CA GLY A 67 -2.59 -2.48 -11.03
C GLY A 67 -1.17 -2.96 -11.35
N LEU A 68 -0.15 -2.25 -10.85
CA LEU A 68 1.25 -2.68 -10.97
C LEU A 68 1.49 -4.03 -10.28
N CYS A 69 1.00 -4.21 -9.05
CA CYS A 69 1.10 -5.47 -8.32
C CYS A 69 0.42 -6.63 -9.06
N LEU A 70 -0.77 -6.40 -9.62
CA LEU A 70 -1.46 -7.39 -10.45
C LEU A 70 -0.65 -7.75 -11.70
N LEU A 71 -0.11 -6.74 -12.40
CA LEU A 71 0.69 -6.93 -13.61
C LEU A 71 1.93 -7.79 -13.35
N VAL A 72 2.72 -7.44 -12.34
CA VAL A 72 3.96 -8.19 -12.04
C VAL A 72 3.69 -9.60 -11.51
N SER A 73 2.47 -9.86 -11.00
CA SER A 73 2.09 -11.18 -10.50
C SER A 73 1.93 -12.25 -11.59
N PHE A 74 1.77 -11.86 -12.86
CA PHE A 74 1.60 -12.82 -13.97
C PHE A 74 2.89 -13.55 -14.30
N ASP A 75 4.03 -12.86 -14.24
CA ASP A 75 5.35 -13.42 -14.52
C ASP A 75 6.40 -12.87 -13.55
N ILE A 76 6.59 -13.56 -12.42
CA ILE A 76 7.48 -13.08 -11.35
C ILE A 76 8.96 -13.20 -11.71
N HIS A 77 9.32 -14.07 -12.65
CA HIS A 77 10.72 -14.27 -13.04
C HIS A 77 11.17 -13.14 -13.96
N ARG A 78 10.34 -12.81 -14.96
CA ARG A 78 10.56 -11.66 -15.84
C ARG A 78 10.57 -10.33 -15.08
N HIS A 79 9.72 -10.19 -14.06
CA HIS A 79 9.59 -8.95 -13.28
C HIS A 79 10.35 -8.96 -11.95
N SER A 80 11.33 -9.85 -11.77
CA SER A 80 12.06 -10.04 -10.51
C SER A 80 12.72 -8.77 -9.97
N VAL A 81 13.29 -7.94 -10.84
CA VAL A 81 13.88 -6.63 -10.48
C VAL A 81 12.79 -5.68 -9.97
N THR A 82 11.66 -5.58 -10.68
CA THR A 82 10.53 -4.73 -10.28
C THR A 82 9.93 -5.18 -8.96
N ILE A 83 9.79 -6.50 -8.73
CA ILE A 83 9.27 -7.04 -7.47
C ILE A 83 10.21 -6.73 -6.30
N THR A 84 11.53 -6.85 -6.52
CA THR A 84 12.53 -6.46 -5.53
C THR A 84 12.46 -4.97 -5.23
N PHE A 85 12.32 -4.14 -6.27
CA PHE A 85 12.13 -2.69 -6.11
C PHE A 85 10.87 -2.36 -5.31
N ILE A 86 9.73 -3.01 -5.59
CA ILE A 86 8.50 -2.85 -4.81
C ILE A 86 8.74 -3.15 -3.34
N GLY A 87 9.43 -4.26 -3.04
CA GLY A 87 9.76 -4.65 -1.68
C GLY A 87 10.64 -3.63 -0.95
N ILE A 88 11.74 -3.18 -1.56
CA ILE A 88 12.65 -2.18 -0.98
C ILE A 88 11.94 -0.84 -0.78
N THR A 89 11.24 -0.36 -1.82
CA THR A 89 10.53 0.92 -1.76
C THR A 89 9.44 0.91 -0.69
N HIS A 90 8.80 -0.23 -0.40
CA HIS A 90 7.85 -0.33 0.72
C HIS A 90 8.52 -0.16 2.09
N LEU A 91 9.73 -0.68 2.29
CA LEU A 91 10.47 -0.49 3.54
C LEU A 91 10.89 0.97 3.70
N VAL A 92 11.36 1.61 2.63
CA VAL A 92 11.70 3.03 2.63
C VAL A 92 10.44 3.87 2.89
N PHE A 93 9.35 3.55 2.20
CA PHE A 93 8.07 4.24 2.34
C PHE A 93 7.51 4.13 3.75
N ALA A 94 7.62 2.97 4.40
CA ALA A 94 7.22 2.81 5.80
C ALA A 94 8.00 3.74 6.74
N GLY A 95 9.31 3.92 6.51
CA GLY A 95 10.12 4.88 7.27
C GLY A 95 9.71 6.34 7.03
N VAL A 96 9.37 6.67 5.78
CA VAL A 96 8.86 8.00 5.41
C VAL A 96 7.49 8.27 6.06
N LEU A 97 6.56 7.32 5.97
CA LEU A 97 5.23 7.41 6.60
C LEU A 97 5.34 7.61 8.11
N LEU A 98 6.19 6.82 8.78
CA LEU A 98 6.42 7.01 10.21
C LEU A 98 6.89 8.43 10.53
N GLY A 99 7.80 8.99 9.73
CA GLY A 99 8.23 10.38 9.89
C GLY A 99 7.09 11.38 9.70
N ILE A 100 6.30 11.22 8.64
CA ILE A 100 5.14 12.07 8.33
C ILE A 100 4.14 12.03 9.49
N ASP A 101 3.73 10.85 9.92
CA ASP A 101 2.74 10.64 10.98
C ASP A 101 3.14 11.29 12.30
N LEU A 102 4.41 11.11 12.70
CA LEU A 102 4.95 11.72 13.91
C LEU A 102 4.96 13.25 13.81
N THR A 103 5.32 13.81 12.65
CA THR A 103 5.30 15.26 12.44
C THR A 103 3.89 15.85 12.33
N ALA A 104 2.95 15.07 11.80
CA ALA A 104 1.54 15.44 11.69
C ALA A 104 0.77 15.26 13.02
N GLY A 105 1.38 14.61 14.01
CA GLY A 105 0.75 14.34 15.31
C GLY A 105 -0.37 13.30 15.22
N LEU A 106 -0.28 12.36 14.27
CA LEU A 106 -1.28 11.31 14.13
C LEU A 106 -1.28 10.35 15.33
N PRO A 107 -2.45 9.84 15.72
CA PRO A 107 -2.57 8.95 16.86
C PRO A 107 -1.93 7.58 16.58
N TRP A 108 -1.39 6.94 17.62
CA TRP A 108 -0.66 5.68 17.48
C TRP A 108 -1.50 4.54 16.84
N TYR A 109 -2.82 4.53 17.05
CA TYR A 109 -3.71 3.52 16.49
C TYR A 109 -3.89 3.66 14.97
N TRP A 110 -3.55 4.81 14.39
CA TRP A 110 -3.46 5.04 12.95
C TRP A 110 -2.07 4.65 12.44
N THR A 111 -1.02 5.20 13.07
CA THR A 111 0.37 5.02 12.62
C THR A 111 0.87 3.58 12.73
N ALA A 112 0.54 2.87 13.81
CA ALA A 112 1.00 1.52 14.02
C ALA A 112 0.58 0.54 12.91
N PRO A 113 -0.71 0.42 12.54
CA PRO A 113 -1.12 -0.46 11.44
C PRO A 113 -0.61 0.03 10.07
N GLU A 114 -0.55 1.34 9.82
CA GLU A 114 -0.05 1.89 8.56
C GLU A 114 1.43 1.52 8.32
N VAL A 115 2.29 1.80 9.30
CA VAL A 115 3.73 1.52 9.18
C VAL A 115 4.00 0.01 9.20
N SER A 116 3.37 -0.74 10.12
CA SER A 116 3.63 -2.17 10.24
C SER A 116 3.18 -2.96 9.00
N SER A 117 2.04 -2.61 8.40
CA SER A 117 1.57 -3.28 7.19
C SER A 117 2.51 -3.05 6.00
N ALA A 118 3.03 -1.82 5.83
CA ALA A 118 4.01 -1.50 4.79
C ALA A 118 5.34 -2.27 4.99
N VAL A 119 5.85 -2.34 6.23
CA VAL A 119 7.06 -3.13 6.56
C VAL A 119 6.83 -4.62 6.31
N LEU A 120 5.72 -5.18 6.82
CA LEU A 120 5.41 -6.60 6.67
C LEU A 120 5.29 -6.99 5.20
N PHE A 121 4.62 -6.17 4.40
CA PHE A 121 4.52 -6.40 2.96
C PHE A 121 5.88 -6.36 2.28
N GLY A 122 6.69 -5.31 2.53
CA GLY A 122 8.03 -5.18 1.94
C GLY A 122 8.95 -6.36 2.29
N LEU A 123 9.00 -6.75 3.57
CA LEU A 123 9.77 -7.90 4.04
C LEU A 123 9.28 -9.21 3.44
N ALA A 124 7.96 -9.43 3.38
CA ALA A 124 7.38 -10.64 2.82
C ALA A 124 7.70 -10.78 1.33
N VAL A 125 7.59 -9.68 0.55
CA VAL A 125 7.95 -9.66 -0.87
C VAL A 125 9.42 -10.02 -1.05
N LEU A 126 10.34 -9.37 -0.34
CA LEU A 126 11.78 -9.62 -0.45
C LEU A 126 12.15 -11.03 -0.01
N ALA A 127 11.61 -11.51 1.10
CA ALA A 127 11.88 -12.85 1.61
C ALA A 127 11.38 -13.95 0.67
N LEU A 128 10.21 -13.77 0.06
CA LEU A 128 9.68 -14.72 -0.92
C LEU A 128 10.44 -14.65 -2.24
N GLN A 129 10.77 -13.45 -2.72
CA GLN A 129 11.56 -13.23 -3.94
C GLN A 129 12.95 -13.88 -3.82
N TYR A 130 13.62 -13.69 -2.69
CA TYR A 130 14.92 -14.32 -2.40
C TYR A 130 14.84 -15.85 -2.44
N LYS A 131 13.72 -16.43 -2.00
CA LYS A 131 13.49 -17.89 -2.01
C LYS A 131 13.05 -18.44 -3.38
N THR A 132 12.73 -17.58 -4.35
CA THR A 132 12.36 -17.98 -5.72
C THR A 132 13.51 -17.88 -6.71
N THR A 133 14.48 -16.99 -6.47
CA THR A 133 15.65 -16.85 -7.36
C THR A 133 16.59 -18.04 -7.19
N PRO A 134 17.01 -18.73 -8.27
CA PRO A 134 18.01 -19.79 -8.18
C PRO A 134 19.35 -19.20 -7.71
N ARG A 135 19.99 -19.87 -6.72
CA ARG A 135 21.35 -19.53 -6.30
C ARG A 135 22.34 -20.06 -7.35
N PRO A 136 23.41 -19.31 -7.67
CA PRO A 136 24.52 -19.85 -8.47
C PRO A 136 25.22 -21.01 -7.75
#